data_AF-A0A969B7Z4-F1
#
_entry.id   AF-A0A969B7Z4-F1
#
_cell.length_a   1.000
_cell.length_b   1.000
_cell.length_c   1.000
_cell.angle_alpha   90.00
_cell.angle_beta   90.00
_cell.angle_gamma   90.00
#
_symmetry.space_group_name_H-M   'P 1'
#
loop_
_entity.id
_entity.type
_entity.pdbx_description
1 polymer ?
#
loop_
_entity_poly.entity_id
_entity_poly.type
_entity_poly.pdbx_seq_one_letter_code
_entity_poly.pdbx_strand_id
1 'polypeptide(L)'
;MEQNPLGLNGIDFVEFSSASPETLHKLFLDFGFSKIAKHPSKNIDLYRQGGITFLLNYDPASFGYGFQKAHGPSISAMGWRFKNAESAFHEAVKRGAKPCVSGDYRRPDGSSVPAIYGIGDSLIYFIDTDFIDTDTK
;
A
#
# COMPACT_ATOMS: atom_id res chain seq x y z
N MET A 1 28.25 -10.11 -8.93
CA MET A 1 27.22 -10.28 -7.87
C MET A 1 26.25 -9.13 -8.01
N GLU A 2 24.97 -9.42 -8.22
CA GLU A 2 23.93 -8.41 -8.35
C GLU A 2 23.79 -7.66 -7.01
N GLN A 3 23.86 -6.33 -7.05
CA GLN A 3 23.72 -5.51 -5.85
C GLN A 3 22.22 -5.28 -5.57
N ASN A 4 21.68 -5.93 -4.53
CA ASN A 4 20.35 -5.63 -3.97
C ASN A 4 20.52 -5.09 -2.54
N PRO A 5 20.98 -3.84 -2.36
CA PRO A 5 21.34 -3.29 -1.06
C PRO A 5 20.15 -3.14 -0.11
N LEU A 6 18.93 -3.08 -0.65
CA LEU A 6 17.69 -2.96 0.10
C LEU A 6 17.04 -4.34 0.38
N GLY A 7 17.49 -5.40 -0.29
CA GLY A 7 16.83 -6.71 -0.21
C GLY A 7 15.39 -6.70 -0.72
N LEU A 8 15.09 -5.89 -1.74
CA LEU A 8 13.77 -5.85 -2.40
C LEU A 8 13.42 -7.22 -2.97
N ASN A 9 12.19 -7.69 -2.72
CA ASN A 9 11.69 -9.00 -3.09
C ASN A 9 10.22 -8.96 -3.57
N GLY A 10 9.92 -7.99 -4.43
CA GLY A 10 8.64 -7.90 -5.14
C GLY A 10 7.62 -6.94 -4.53
N ILE A 11 6.37 -7.06 -4.97
CA ILE A 11 5.26 -6.18 -4.62
C ILE A 11 4.26 -6.97 -3.78
N ASP A 12 3.85 -6.37 -2.68
CA ASP A 12 2.82 -6.90 -1.78
C ASP A 12 1.42 -6.48 -2.22
N PHE A 13 1.23 -5.18 -2.46
CA PHE A 13 -0.04 -4.62 -2.92
C PHE A 13 0.11 -3.33 -3.72
N VAL A 14 -0.96 -3.01 -4.45
CA VAL A 14 -1.21 -1.70 -5.03
C VAL A 14 -2.49 -1.14 -4.43
N GLU A 15 -2.43 0.07 -3.87
CA GLU A 15 -3.60 0.77 -3.32
C GLU A 15 -4.12 1.78 -4.35
N PHE A 16 -5.42 1.71 -4.60
CA PHE A 16 -6.17 2.66 -5.41
C PHE A 16 -7.09 3.49 -4.51
N SER A 17 -7.23 4.77 -4.88
CA SER A 17 -8.17 5.69 -4.25
C SER A 17 -8.96 6.45 -5.31
N SER A 18 -10.24 6.72 -5.01
CA SER A 18 -11.18 7.40 -5.91
C SER A 18 -12.33 8.00 -5.12
N ALA A 19 -12.86 9.14 -5.60
CA ALA A 19 -14.13 9.70 -5.12
C ALA A 19 -15.35 8.82 -5.49
N SER A 20 -15.18 7.93 -6.45
CA SER A 20 -16.19 6.99 -6.96
C SER A 20 -15.68 5.55 -6.85
N PRO A 21 -15.56 5.00 -5.63
CA PRO A 21 -15.01 3.66 -5.40
C PRO A 21 -15.78 2.55 -6.12
N GLU A 22 -17.09 2.73 -6.32
CA GLU A 22 -17.96 1.80 -7.06
C GLU A 22 -17.51 1.59 -8.52
N THR A 23 -16.93 2.61 -9.15
CA THR A 23 -16.42 2.52 -10.52
C THR A 23 -15.17 1.64 -10.57
N LEU A 24 -14.25 1.82 -9.61
CA LEU A 24 -13.06 0.96 -9.49
C LEU A 24 -13.41 -0.46 -9.07
N HIS A 25 -14.39 -0.62 -8.17
CA HIS A 25 -14.92 -1.93 -7.81
C HIS A 25 -15.37 -2.71 -9.06
N LYS A 26 -16.22 -2.10 -9.90
CA LYS A 26 -16.67 -2.74 -11.14
C LYS A 26 -15.51 -3.08 -12.07
N LEU A 27 -14.57 -2.15 -12.26
CA LEU A 27 -13.39 -2.38 -13.11
C LEU A 27 -12.54 -3.56 -12.61
N PHE A 28 -12.35 -3.69 -11.29
CA PHE A 28 -11.59 -4.79 -10.71
C PHE A 28 -12.27 -6.14 -10.96
N LEU A 29 -13.60 -6.20 -10.84
CA LEU A 29 -14.37 -7.40 -11.19
C LEU A 29 -14.24 -7.73 -12.68
N ASP A 30 -14.34 -6.73 -13.56
CA ASP A 30 -14.19 -6.91 -15.01
C ASP A 30 -12.78 -7.40 -15.38
N PHE A 31 -11.76 -7.06 -14.59
CA PHE A 31 -10.39 -7.57 -14.71
C PHE A 31 -10.16 -8.94 -14.05
N GLY A 32 -11.20 -9.57 -13.48
CA GLY A 32 -11.13 -10.90 -12.89
C GLY A 32 -10.64 -10.93 -11.44
N PHE A 33 -10.59 -9.81 -10.74
CA PHE A 33 -10.36 -9.79 -9.30
C PHE A 33 -11.61 -10.16 -8.52
N SER A 34 -11.43 -10.78 -7.35
CA SER A 34 -12.48 -10.99 -6.37
C SER A 34 -12.25 -10.10 -5.15
N LYS A 35 -13.30 -9.42 -4.66
CA LYS A 35 -13.27 -8.80 -3.33
C LYS A 35 -13.31 -9.93 -2.30
N ILE A 36 -12.23 -10.11 -1.54
CA ILE A 36 -12.12 -11.21 -0.57
C ILE A 36 -12.22 -10.75 0.89
N ALA A 37 -12.00 -9.47 1.16
CA ALA A 37 -12.10 -8.91 2.51
C ALA A 37 -12.44 -7.41 2.50
N LYS A 38 -12.83 -6.91 3.66
CA LYS A 38 -12.93 -5.49 3.99
C LYS A 38 -12.25 -5.28 5.34
N HIS A 39 -11.45 -4.23 5.46
CA HIS A 39 -10.77 -3.88 6.71
C HIS A 39 -11.80 -3.68 7.85
N PRO A 40 -11.54 -4.16 9.08
CA PRO A 40 -12.53 -4.22 10.15
C PRO A 40 -13.06 -2.84 10.60
N SER A 41 -12.21 -1.82 10.59
CA SER A 41 -12.55 -0.46 11.07
C SER A 41 -12.38 0.66 10.06
N LYS A 42 -11.88 0.36 8.85
CA LYS A 42 -11.55 1.36 7.83
C LYS A 42 -12.30 1.05 6.56
N ASN A 43 -12.52 2.08 5.75
CA ASN A 43 -13.13 1.92 4.44
C ASN A 43 -12.08 1.54 3.39
N ILE A 44 -11.53 0.34 3.56
CA ILE A 44 -10.54 -0.27 2.67
C ILE A 44 -11.02 -1.66 2.30
N ASP A 45 -11.23 -1.90 1.00
CA ASP A 45 -11.60 -3.20 0.47
C ASP A 45 -10.38 -3.90 -0.13
N LEU A 46 -10.27 -5.22 0.05
CA LEU A 46 -9.20 -6.02 -0.51
C LEU A 46 -9.70 -6.88 -1.66
N TYR A 47 -9.03 -6.75 -2.80
CA TYR A 47 -9.25 -7.52 -4.01
C TYR A 47 -8.04 -8.40 -4.32
N ARG A 48 -8.28 -9.63 -4.78
CA ARG A 48 -7.21 -10.58 -5.13
C ARG A 48 -7.50 -11.28 -6.46
N GLN A 49 -6.44 -11.46 -7.25
CA GLN A 49 -6.42 -12.30 -8.46
C GLN A 49 -5.08 -13.05 -8.49
N GLY A 50 -5.11 -14.36 -8.24
CA GLY A 50 -3.89 -15.14 -8.04
C GLY A 50 -3.02 -14.50 -6.93
N GLY A 51 -1.75 -14.21 -7.26
CA GLY A 51 -0.80 -13.56 -6.35
C GLY A 51 -0.86 -12.02 -6.32
N ILE A 52 -1.80 -11.39 -7.04
CA ILE A 52 -1.91 -9.92 -7.12
C ILE A 52 -2.92 -9.43 -6.10
N THR A 53 -2.56 -8.42 -5.32
CA THR A 53 -3.44 -7.79 -4.33
C THR A 53 -3.65 -6.32 -4.64
N PHE A 54 -4.92 -5.92 -4.76
CA PHE A 54 -5.34 -4.52 -4.82
C PHE A 54 -6.08 -4.13 -3.55
N LEU A 55 -5.78 -2.94 -3.05
CA LEU A 55 -6.54 -2.28 -2.00
C LEU A 55 -7.34 -1.15 -2.63
N LEU A 56 -8.62 -1.04 -2.31
CA LEU A 56 -9.45 0.11 -2.66
C LEU A 56 -9.71 0.91 -1.40
N ASN A 57 -8.96 2.00 -1.22
CA ASN A 57 -9.03 2.87 -0.05
C ASN A 57 -9.89 4.10 -0.35
N TYR A 58 -11.03 4.17 0.33
CA TYR A 58 -12.00 5.27 0.27
C TYR A 58 -12.32 5.80 1.68
N ASP A 59 -11.41 5.61 2.62
CA ASP A 59 -11.55 6.09 3.99
C ASP A 59 -11.31 7.60 4.10
N PRO A 60 -12.28 8.42 4.55
CA PRO A 60 -12.11 9.87 4.63
C PRO A 60 -10.93 10.35 5.47
N ALA A 61 -10.44 9.53 6.41
CA ALA A 61 -9.32 9.85 7.28
C ALA A 61 -7.96 9.39 6.73
N SER A 62 -7.91 8.75 5.55
CA SER A 62 -6.69 8.19 4.98
C SER A 62 -5.89 9.18 4.14
N PHE A 63 -4.60 8.89 3.96
CA PHE A 63 -3.75 9.54 2.97
C PHE A 63 -4.36 9.43 1.57
N GLY A 64 -4.84 8.24 1.19
CA GLY A 64 -5.44 7.97 -0.12
C GLY A 64 -6.63 8.87 -0.45
N TYR A 65 -7.46 9.21 0.53
CA TYR A 65 -8.59 10.13 0.34
C TYR A 65 -8.15 11.58 0.07
N GLY A 66 -7.07 12.03 0.70
CA GLY A 66 -6.44 13.31 0.36
C GLY A 66 -5.81 13.30 -1.01
N PHE A 67 -5.11 12.21 -1.35
CA PHE A 67 -4.41 12.03 -2.61
C PHE A 67 -5.36 12.06 -3.81
N GLN A 68 -6.48 11.33 -3.76
CA GLN A 68 -7.46 11.30 -4.85
C GLN A 68 -8.12 12.66 -5.11
N LYS A 69 -8.22 13.55 -4.11
CA LYS A 69 -8.71 14.92 -4.33
C LYS A 69 -7.78 15.75 -5.20
N ALA A 70 -6.47 15.49 -5.13
CA ALA A 70 -5.46 16.20 -5.91
C ALA A 70 -5.24 15.57 -7.30
N HIS A 71 -5.39 14.23 -7.41
CA HIS A 71 -4.98 13.47 -8.59
C HIS A 71 -6.12 12.74 -9.33
N GLY A 72 -7.34 12.75 -8.79
CA GLY A 72 -8.44 11.92 -9.28
C GLY A 72 -8.25 10.42 -8.96
N PRO A 73 -9.01 9.53 -9.61
CA PRO A 73 -8.86 8.08 -9.46
C PRO A 73 -7.43 7.65 -9.83
N SER A 74 -6.69 7.13 -8.85
CA SER A 74 -5.24 6.90 -9.00
C SER A 74 -4.71 5.83 -8.04
N ILE A 75 -3.45 5.43 -8.25
CA ILE A 75 -2.69 4.65 -7.28
C ILE A 75 -2.13 5.62 -6.24
N SER A 76 -2.66 5.55 -5.01
CA SER A 76 -2.25 6.41 -3.88
C SER A 76 -1.04 5.85 -3.14
N ALA A 77 -0.90 4.52 -3.09
CA ALA A 77 0.20 3.87 -2.41
C ALA A 77 0.51 2.47 -2.96
N MET A 78 1.68 1.95 -2.61
CA MET A 78 2.10 0.58 -2.89
C MET A 78 2.81 -0.03 -1.67
N GLY A 79 2.63 -1.33 -1.45
CA GLY A 79 3.44 -2.10 -0.51
C GLY A 79 4.51 -2.88 -1.26
N TRP A 80 5.77 -2.67 -0.91
CA TRP A 80 6.90 -3.39 -1.50
C TRP A 80 7.48 -4.34 -0.47
N ARG A 81 7.79 -5.57 -0.91
CA ARG A 81 8.35 -6.61 -0.03
C ARG A 81 9.85 -6.46 0.06
N PHE A 82 10.39 -6.57 1.26
CA PHE A 82 11.81 -6.50 1.57
C PHE A 82 12.18 -7.66 2.49
N LYS A 83 13.44 -8.11 2.44
CA LYS A 83 13.96 -9.10 3.38
C LYS A 83 13.90 -8.60 4.84
N ASN A 84 14.07 -7.29 5.05
CA ASN A 84 13.93 -6.62 6.34
C ASN A 84 13.50 -5.17 6.08
N ALA A 85 12.27 -4.82 6.49
CA ALA A 85 11.65 -3.55 6.14
C ALA A 85 12.37 -2.36 6.79
N GLU A 86 12.73 -2.49 8.07
CA GLU A 86 13.40 -1.43 8.84
C GLU A 86 14.79 -1.09 8.27
N SER A 87 15.61 -2.11 8.01
CA SER A 87 16.95 -1.93 7.43
C SER A 87 16.86 -1.35 6.02
N ALA A 88 15.90 -1.80 5.22
CA ALA A 88 15.68 -1.27 3.87
C ALA A 88 15.22 0.19 3.92
N PHE A 89 14.30 0.53 4.82
CA PHE A 89 13.85 1.91 5.02
C PHE A 89 15.00 2.84 5.43
N HIS A 90 15.81 2.45 6.42
CA HIS A 90 16.97 3.25 6.83
C HIS A 90 17.98 3.45 5.70
N GLU A 91 18.29 2.42 4.93
CA GLU A 91 19.21 2.53 3.79
C GLU A 91 18.62 3.39 2.66
N ALA A 92 17.31 3.31 2.41
CA ALA A 92 16.63 4.17 1.44
C ALA A 92 16.69 5.64 1.84
N VAL A 93 16.39 5.96 3.10
CA VAL A 93 16.46 7.33 3.64
C VAL A 93 17.90 7.86 3.62
N LYS A 94 18.88 7.03 4.00
CA LYS A 94 20.31 7.37 3.91
C LYS A 94 20.74 7.72 2.47
N ARG A 95 20.09 7.12 1.47
CA ARG A 95 20.32 7.39 0.04
C ARG A 95 19.50 8.57 -0.50
N GLY A 96 18.76 9.28 0.34
CA GLY A 96 18.03 10.50 -0.02
C GLY A 96 16.53 10.33 -0.22
N ALA A 97 15.95 9.16 0.07
CA ALA A 97 14.50 9.01 0.08
C ALA A 97 13.86 9.87 1.18
N LYS A 98 12.73 10.50 0.87
CA LYS A 98 11.98 11.32 1.84
C LYS A 98 11.06 10.42 2.67
N PRO A 99 11.25 10.32 3.99
CA PRO A 99 10.38 9.50 4.84
C PRO A 99 8.99 10.11 4.98
N CYS A 100 7.97 9.24 5.06
CA CYS A 100 6.61 9.60 5.43
C CYS A 100 6.42 9.36 6.94
N VAL A 101 5.93 10.37 7.65
CA VAL A 101 5.76 10.34 9.12
C VAL A 101 4.36 9.86 9.54
N SER A 102 3.39 9.84 8.64
CA SER A 102 1.98 9.63 8.95
C SER A 102 1.29 8.70 7.94
N GLY A 103 1.88 7.52 7.70
CA GLY A 103 1.25 6.51 6.86
C GLY A 103 0.00 5.90 7.51
N ASP A 104 -0.90 5.36 6.68
CA ASP A 104 -2.20 4.81 7.10
C ASP A 104 -2.09 3.45 7.81
N TYR A 105 -1.03 2.68 7.55
CA TYR A 105 -0.92 1.27 7.93
C TYR A 105 -0.17 1.03 9.25
N ARG A 106 -0.59 0.00 9.98
CA ARG A 106 -0.03 -0.41 11.28
C ARG A 106 0.28 -1.90 11.27
N ARG A 107 1.36 -2.30 11.93
CA ARG A 107 1.68 -3.71 12.16
C ARG A 107 0.78 -4.29 13.26
N PRO A 108 0.71 -5.62 13.43
CA PRO A 108 -0.09 -6.25 14.49
C PRO A 108 0.29 -5.83 15.92
N ASP A 109 1.54 -5.41 16.14
CA ASP A 109 2.02 -4.89 17.43
C ASP A 109 1.64 -3.41 17.67
N GLY A 110 0.92 -2.78 16.72
CA GLY A 110 0.48 -1.39 16.77
C GLY A 110 1.50 -0.38 16.23
N SER A 111 2.71 -0.80 15.87
CA SER A 111 3.71 0.11 15.29
C SER A 111 3.36 0.54 13.87
N SER A 112 3.86 1.69 13.43
CA SER A 112 3.67 2.17 12.05
C SER A 112 4.43 1.31 11.04
N VAL A 113 3.81 1.03 9.90
CA VAL A 113 4.55 0.46 8.75
C VAL A 113 5.40 1.57 8.14
N PRO A 114 6.73 1.40 8.00
CA PRO A 114 7.59 2.42 7.42
C PRO A 114 7.22 2.72 5.97
N ALA A 115 7.27 3.99 5.58
CA ALA A 115 6.98 4.41 4.22
C ALA A 115 7.82 5.61 3.77
N ILE A 116 8.06 5.72 2.47
CA ILE A 116 8.66 6.89 1.83
C ILE A 116 7.70 7.50 0.80
N TYR A 117 7.94 8.75 0.43
CA TYR A 117 7.30 9.35 -0.74
C TYR A 117 7.94 8.82 -2.03
N GLY A 118 7.10 8.37 -2.95
CA GLY A 118 7.43 7.89 -4.27
C GLY A 118 7.05 8.89 -5.36
N ILE A 119 6.73 8.36 -6.55
CA ILE A 119 6.40 9.18 -7.73
C ILE A 119 5.09 9.92 -7.50
N GLY A 120 5.06 11.22 -7.82
CA GLY A 120 3.88 12.06 -7.67
C GLY A 120 3.42 12.19 -6.21
N ASP A 121 4.34 12.06 -5.25
CA ASP A 121 4.09 12.05 -3.81
C ASP A 121 3.19 10.91 -3.29
N SER A 122 2.99 9.85 -4.09
CA SER A 122 2.39 8.58 -3.61
C SER A 122 3.25 7.94 -2.51
N LEU A 123 2.71 6.99 -1.76
CA LEU A 123 3.47 6.30 -0.70
C LEU A 123 3.99 4.94 -1.14
N ILE A 124 5.22 4.61 -0.72
CA ILE A 124 5.79 3.26 -0.83
C ILE A 124 6.03 2.72 0.58
N TYR A 125 5.25 1.71 0.96
CA TYR A 125 5.34 1.01 2.25
C TYR A 125 6.36 -0.13 2.18
N PHE A 126 7.12 -0.30 3.27
CA PHE A 126 8.13 -1.33 3.42
C PHE A 126 7.56 -2.51 4.20
N ILE A 127 7.40 -3.65 3.53
CA ILE A 127 6.73 -4.86 4.04
C ILE A 127 7.76 -5.99 4.17
N ASP A 128 7.82 -6.68 5.30
CA ASP A 128 8.74 -7.82 5.52
C ASP A 128 8.07 -9.08 6.10
N THR A 129 6.78 -9.02 6.39
CA THR A 129 5.91 -10.15 6.72
C THR A 129 4.63 -10.06 5.87
N ASP A 130 3.79 -11.12 5.82
CA ASP A 130 2.51 -11.11 5.10
C ASP A 130 1.51 -10.13 5.76
N PHE A 131 1.76 -8.84 5.56
CA PHE A 131 1.06 -7.70 6.15
C PHE A 131 -0.44 -7.78 5.89
N ILE A 132 -0.80 -8.15 4.67
CA ILE A 132 -2.19 -8.20 4.23
C ILE A 132 -2.99 -9.31 4.88
N ASP A 133 -2.38 -10.46 5.18
CA ASP A 133 -3.09 -11.55 5.86
C ASP A 133 -3.35 -11.24 7.35
N THR A 134 -2.72 -10.18 7.88
CA THR A 134 -2.85 -9.77 9.29
C THR A 134 -3.65 -8.48 9.52
N ASP A 135 -3.63 -7.51 8.59
CA ASP A 135 -4.28 -6.19 8.78
C ASP A 135 -5.69 -6.10 8.13
N THR A 136 -6.09 -7.10 7.34
CA THR A 136 -7.40 -7.11 6.66
C THR A 136 -8.31 -8.28 7.02
N LYS A 137 -7.89 -9.15 7.95
CA LYS A 137 -8.74 -10.18 8.58
C LYS A 137 -9.32 -9.70 9.90
#